data_AF-A0A328S216-F1
#
_entry.id   AF-A0A328S216-F1
#
_cell.length_a   1.000
_cell.length_b   1.000
_cell.length_c   1.000
_cell.angle_alpha   90.00
_cell.angle_beta   90.00
_cell.angle_gamma   90.00
#
_symmetry.space_group_name_H-M   'P 1'
#
loop_
_entity.id
_entity.type
_entity.pdbx_description
1 polymer ?
#
loop_
_entity_poly.entity_id
_entity_poly.type
_entity_poly.pdbx_seq_one_letter_code
_entity_poly.pdbx_strand_id
1 'polypeptide(L)'
;MKIKSNIVNVITDEIYPAEVEIKDGHIKAVTELNRKQDTTMIPGLIDAHIHIESSMLVPTRFAQTALKHGTTSVITDPHEIANVMGIEGINYMINDSKNTPLNVYFTVPSCVPSTKYETNGATLDSKITDELLSKKEFIGLSEVMDYNAVLNDEEEIIKKIESAKKYNKAIDGHAPLLRSTKLQKYISAGITTDHESITKEEVIEKKRLGMKIMIREGSESKTLKEFINLNPDFIVTDDLKAEELVKGHLNTIIQKAVKLGYDIQEILKLVTINPAQHYQLNTGSITPGRKADLVILDNLEDFNIKEVISSGIRVCRNNQLLINPQPQQLTTKINVKNKTPEDFEIRTHNKNTTKALVNVIKVTDNQIVTDKITREVKVKDGKIETNTEDDTLKISVVERYGHNTIYTALINGFGITNGAISSSVAHDSHNIITIGTNSKLMAKATNTVIDNNGGLAAVDNNETISLKLEVAGLMTKDKAEKVAEKSSQLNEYTKIMGSKLTNPFSTLSFMALPVVPALKITDKGLFDVDENRFIP
;
A
#
# COMPACT_ATOMS: atom_id res chain seq x y z
N MET A 1 -22.23 23.10 16.86
CA MET A 1 -23.04 22.70 15.68
C MET A 1 -24.13 21.75 16.15
N LYS A 2 -25.34 21.79 15.60
CA LYS A 2 -26.44 20.85 15.92
C LYS A 2 -27.00 20.27 14.63
N ILE A 3 -27.20 18.96 14.59
CA ILE A 3 -27.63 18.23 13.37
C ILE A 3 -28.68 17.22 13.75
N LYS A 4 -29.78 17.15 12.99
CA LYS A 4 -30.85 16.18 13.18
C LYS A 4 -30.78 15.13 12.07
N SER A 5 -30.79 13.85 12.43
CA SER A 5 -30.74 12.73 11.50
C SER A 5 -31.29 11.46 12.15
N ASN A 6 -31.59 10.43 11.36
CA ASN A 6 -31.73 9.07 11.90
C ASN A 6 -30.33 8.54 12.19
N ILE A 7 -30.02 8.23 13.44
CA ILE A 7 -28.71 7.75 13.90
C ILE A 7 -28.66 6.23 13.75
N VAL A 8 -27.63 5.71 13.10
CA VAL A 8 -27.31 4.28 13.15
C VAL A 8 -26.41 4.04 14.36
N ASN A 9 -26.95 3.37 15.37
CA ASN A 9 -26.22 3.05 16.58
C ASN A 9 -25.54 1.69 16.44
N VAL A 10 -24.27 1.71 16.03
CA VAL A 10 -23.42 0.52 15.85
C VAL A 10 -23.11 -0.26 17.16
N ILE A 11 -23.61 0.21 18.30
CA ILE A 11 -23.51 -0.48 19.61
C ILE A 11 -24.77 -1.29 19.90
N THR A 12 -25.96 -0.76 19.59
CA THR A 12 -27.26 -1.38 19.93
C THR A 12 -27.99 -1.97 18.73
N ASP A 13 -27.48 -1.76 17.51
CA ASP A 13 -28.09 -2.17 16.25
C ASP A 13 -29.46 -1.51 15.97
N GLU A 14 -29.67 -0.32 16.57
CA GLU A 14 -30.88 0.47 16.43
C GLU A 14 -30.68 1.64 15.46
N ILE A 15 -31.76 2.00 14.76
CA ILE A 15 -31.85 3.23 13.98
C ILE A 15 -32.96 4.11 14.56
N TYR A 16 -32.60 5.27 15.11
CA TYR A 16 -33.56 6.17 15.75
C TYR A 16 -33.28 7.65 15.41
N PRO A 17 -34.32 8.49 15.30
CA PRO A 17 -34.13 9.92 15.04
C PRO A 17 -33.56 10.64 16.27
N ALA A 18 -32.50 11.43 16.08
CA ALA A 18 -31.89 12.22 17.14
C ALA A 18 -31.34 13.56 16.66
N GLU A 19 -31.13 14.49 17.60
CA GLU A 19 -30.28 15.67 17.45
C GLU A 19 -28.89 15.38 18.07
N VAL A 20 -27.83 15.55 17.29
CA VAL A 20 -26.44 15.47 17.74
C VAL A 20 -25.91 16.89 17.92
N GLU A 21 -25.51 17.23 19.15
CA GLU A 21 -24.83 18.48 19.47
C GLU A 21 -23.32 18.27 19.47
N ILE A 22 -22.61 19.02 18.62
CA ILE A 22 -21.15 19.01 18.48
C ILE A 22 -20.57 20.29 19.08
N LYS A 23 -19.59 20.15 19.96
CA LYS A 23 -18.84 21.24 20.59
C LYS A 23 -17.36 20.88 20.67
N ASP A 24 -16.49 21.82 20.30
CA ASP A 24 -15.01 21.69 20.41
C ASP A 24 -14.48 20.38 19.79
N GLY A 25 -14.99 20.02 18.61
CA GLY A 25 -14.58 18.81 17.87
C GLY A 25 -15.18 17.48 18.37
N HIS A 26 -16.00 17.52 19.43
CA HIS A 26 -16.54 16.33 20.09
C HIS A 26 -18.07 16.33 20.08
N ILE A 27 -18.65 15.15 20.17
CA ILE A 27 -20.08 14.95 20.40
C ILE A 27 -20.35 15.30 21.87
N LYS A 28 -21.12 16.36 22.11
CA LYS A 28 -21.50 16.81 23.45
C LYS A 28 -22.74 16.08 23.95
N ALA A 29 -23.73 15.90 23.08
CA ALA A 29 -25.00 15.25 23.43
C ALA A 29 -25.63 14.59 22.21
N VAL A 30 -26.39 13.53 22.47
CA VAL A 30 -27.31 12.89 21.51
C VAL A 30 -28.67 12.89 22.17
N THR A 31 -29.66 13.52 21.55
CA THR A 31 -31.02 13.67 22.11
C THR A 31 -32.02 13.08 21.14
N GLU A 32 -32.70 12.01 21.55
CA GLU A 32 -33.73 11.35 20.76
C GLU A 32 -34.88 12.32 20.42
N LEU A 33 -35.46 12.14 19.23
CA LEU A 33 -36.55 12.94 18.70
C LEU A 33 -37.77 12.06 18.45
N ASN A 34 -38.96 12.65 18.40
CA ASN A 34 -40.21 11.90 18.18
C ASN A 34 -40.58 11.76 16.69
N ARG A 35 -39.75 12.26 15.76
CA ARG A 35 -40.07 12.29 14.32
C ARG A 35 -38.87 11.78 13.53
N LYS A 36 -39.14 10.86 12.60
CA LYS A 36 -38.17 10.40 11.60
C LYS A 36 -37.61 11.60 10.82
N GLN A 37 -36.32 11.53 10.49
CA GLN A 37 -35.62 12.55 9.70
C GLN A 37 -35.45 12.10 8.25
N ASP A 38 -35.13 13.02 7.36
CA ASP A 38 -34.95 12.73 5.91
C ASP A 38 -33.58 12.13 5.58
N THR A 39 -32.64 12.19 6.52
CA THR A 39 -31.25 11.73 6.35
C THR A 39 -30.90 10.68 7.38
N THR A 40 -29.85 9.91 7.09
CA THR A 40 -29.28 8.91 7.99
C THR A 40 -27.85 9.30 8.34
N MET A 41 -27.44 9.13 9.59
CA MET A 41 -26.11 9.48 10.09
C MET A 41 -25.45 8.23 10.67
N ILE A 42 -24.26 7.94 10.18
CA ILE A 42 -23.39 6.86 10.64
C ILE A 42 -22.10 7.46 11.25
N PRO A 43 -21.38 6.71 12.10
CA PRO A 43 -20.03 7.10 12.48
C PRO A 43 -19.14 7.25 11.23
N GLY A 44 -18.15 8.13 11.31
CA GLY A 44 -17.13 8.24 10.27
C GLY A 44 -16.41 6.91 10.03
N LEU A 45 -16.15 6.59 8.75
CA LEU A 45 -15.54 5.32 8.38
C LEU A 45 -14.04 5.32 8.75
N ILE A 46 -13.55 4.15 9.16
CA ILE A 46 -12.18 3.91 9.61
C ILE A 46 -11.57 2.82 8.72
N ASP A 47 -10.51 3.17 8.01
CA ASP A 47 -9.69 2.17 7.31
C ASP A 47 -8.60 1.67 8.25
N ALA A 48 -8.65 0.39 8.61
CA ALA A 48 -7.90 -0.16 9.72
C ALA A 48 -6.48 -0.62 9.34
N HIS A 49 -6.15 -0.62 8.05
CA HIS A 49 -4.83 -0.94 7.52
C HIS A 49 -4.71 -0.40 6.09
N ILE A 50 -3.79 0.54 5.86
CA ILE A 50 -3.55 1.14 4.55
C ILE A 50 -2.10 1.64 4.42
N HIS A 51 -1.57 1.59 3.19
CA HIS A 51 -0.36 2.31 2.79
C HIS A 51 -0.77 3.54 1.98
N ILE A 52 -0.70 4.74 2.58
CA ILE A 52 -1.07 5.98 1.86
C ILE A 52 -0.19 6.14 0.63
N GLU A 53 1.08 5.73 0.72
CA GLU A 53 2.07 5.76 -0.34
C GLU A 53 1.64 4.98 -1.59
N SER A 54 0.87 3.90 -1.46
CA SER A 54 0.35 3.09 -2.58
C SER A 54 -0.66 3.85 -3.45
N SER A 55 -1.24 4.93 -2.91
CA SER A 55 -2.04 5.87 -3.70
C SER A 55 -1.20 6.85 -4.53
N MET A 56 0.13 6.87 -4.31
CA MET A 56 1.11 7.82 -4.85
C MET A 56 0.82 9.28 -4.45
N LEU A 57 0.01 9.49 -3.41
CA LEU A 57 -0.38 10.81 -2.90
C LEU A 57 0.20 11.03 -1.52
N VAL A 58 0.64 12.26 -1.26
CA VAL A 58 0.95 12.68 0.10
C VAL A 58 -0.32 12.67 0.99
N PRO A 59 -0.19 12.52 2.33
CA PRO A 59 -1.34 12.40 3.23
C PRO A 59 -2.43 13.46 3.07
N THR A 60 -2.06 14.72 2.84
CA THR A 60 -3.00 15.82 2.59
C THR A 60 -3.83 15.62 1.32
N ARG A 61 -3.24 15.07 0.26
CA ARG A 61 -3.91 14.80 -1.01
C ARG A 61 -4.76 13.54 -0.96
N PHE A 62 -4.26 12.50 -0.31
CA PHE A 62 -5.05 11.32 0.01
C PHE A 62 -6.32 11.71 0.79
N ALA A 63 -6.15 12.51 1.84
CA ALA A 63 -7.25 12.93 2.70
C ALA A 63 -8.33 13.75 1.98
N GLN A 64 -7.96 14.61 1.03
CA GLN A 64 -8.94 15.33 0.21
C GLN A 64 -9.91 14.37 -0.47
N THR A 65 -9.42 13.26 -1.00
CA THR A 65 -10.25 12.29 -1.71
C THR A 65 -10.98 11.37 -0.74
N ALA A 66 -10.30 10.78 0.24
CA ALA A 66 -10.90 9.87 1.21
C ALA A 66 -12.05 10.51 2.01
N LEU A 67 -11.91 11.78 2.41
CA LEU A 67 -12.96 12.51 3.14
C LEU A 67 -14.23 12.75 2.30
N LYS A 68 -14.14 12.87 0.97
CA LYS A 68 -15.34 12.94 0.11
C LYS A 68 -16.16 11.65 0.19
N HIS A 69 -15.48 10.54 0.45
CA HIS A 69 -16.02 9.19 0.50
C HIS A 69 -16.39 8.75 1.93
N GLY A 70 -16.40 9.67 2.90
CA GLY A 70 -16.87 9.40 4.26
C GLY A 70 -15.85 8.71 5.17
N THR A 71 -14.65 8.42 4.67
CA THR A 71 -13.54 7.99 5.51
C THR A 71 -12.97 9.17 6.27
N THR A 72 -13.02 9.08 7.59
CA THR A 72 -12.61 10.14 8.52
C THR A 72 -11.40 9.73 9.35
N SER A 73 -11.04 8.46 9.33
CA SER A 73 -9.87 7.92 10.00
C SER A 73 -9.18 6.86 9.14
N VAL A 74 -7.86 6.82 9.20
CA VAL A 74 -7.04 5.73 8.65
C VAL A 74 -5.96 5.34 9.65
N ILE A 75 -5.65 4.05 9.70
CA ILE A 75 -4.49 3.48 10.39
C ILE A 75 -3.49 3.13 9.30
N THR A 76 -2.40 3.89 9.22
CA THR A 76 -1.44 3.78 8.13
C THR A 76 -0.11 3.23 8.61
N ASP A 77 0.42 2.30 7.83
CA ASP A 77 1.80 1.84 7.93
C ASP A 77 2.68 2.60 6.94
N PRO A 78 3.57 3.48 7.42
CA PRO A 78 4.46 4.26 6.55
C PRO A 78 5.72 3.47 6.17
N HIS A 79 5.66 2.14 6.01
CA HIS A 79 6.85 1.31 5.77
C HIS A 79 7.54 1.67 4.45
N GLU A 80 6.78 2.13 3.46
CA GLU A 80 7.31 2.49 2.14
C GLU A 80 8.27 3.69 2.26
N ILE A 81 7.79 4.81 2.80
CA ILE A 81 8.65 5.98 2.99
C ILE A 81 9.75 5.72 4.04
N ALA A 82 9.50 4.84 5.01
CA ALA A 82 10.49 4.45 5.99
C ALA A 82 11.65 3.66 5.36
N ASN A 83 11.40 2.80 4.39
CA ASN A 83 12.46 2.13 3.63
C ASN A 83 13.33 3.14 2.86
N VAL A 84 12.75 4.24 2.37
CA VAL A 84 13.50 5.28 1.65
C VAL A 84 14.28 6.23 2.56
N MET A 85 13.64 6.73 3.62
CA MET A 85 14.10 7.90 4.38
C MET A 85 14.14 7.66 5.90
N GLY A 86 13.74 6.49 6.37
CA GLY A 86 13.64 6.15 7.79
C GLY A 86 12.73 7.12 8.54
N ILE A 87 13.19 7.55 9.71
CA ILE A 87 12.45 8.44 10.62
C ILE A 87 12.10 9.79 9.96
N GLU A 88 12.94 10.31 9.06
CA GLU A 88 12.67 11.59 8.39
C GLU A 88 11.42 11.49 7.49
N GLY A 89 11.29 10.37 6.76
CA GLY A 89 10.11 10.07 5.95
C GLY A 89 8.83 9.94 6.78
N ILE A 90 8.91 9.17 7.86
CA ILE A 90 7.76 9.00 8.77
C ILE A 90 7.34 10.35 9.37
N ASN A 91 8.30 11.16 9.83
CA ASN A 91 8.02 12.49 10.36
C ASN A 91 7.39 13.42 9.30
N TYR A 92 7.81 13.32 8.03
CA TYR A 92 7.15 14.05 6.96
C TYR A 92 5.67 13.68 6.85
N MET A 93 5.32 12.40 6.80
CA MET A 93 3.91 11.99 6.72
C MET A 93 3.09 12.43 7.93
N ILE A 94 3.66 12.34 9.14
CA ILE A 94 3.04 12.85 10.37
C ILE A 94 2.81 14.36 10.27
N ASN A 95 3.76 15.12 9.74
CA ASN A 95 3.64 16.58 9.66
C ASN A 95 2.71 17.04 8.53
N ASP A 96 2.70 16.33 7.40
CA ASP A 96 1.76 16.59 6.31
C ASP A 96 0.32 16.30 6.76
N SER A 97 0.09 15.17 7.44
CA SER A 97 -1.25 14.79 7.91
C SER A 97 -1.86 15.79 8.92
N LYS A 98 -1.06 16.55 9.67
CA LYS A 98 -1.56 17.62 10.56
C LYS A 98 -2.27 18.76 9.81
N ASN A 99 -2.03 18.91 8.50
CA ASN A 99 -2.67 19.95 7.69
C ASN A 99 -4.07 19.58 7.19
N THR A 100 -4.56 18.38 7.49
CA THR A 100 -5.88 17.88 7.08
C THR A 100 -6.73 17.47 8.29
N PRO A 101 -8.07 17.60 8.22
CA PRO A 101 -8.95 17.13 9.29
C PRO A 101 -9.15 15.60 9.31
N LEU A 102 -8.62 14.84 8.33
CA LEU A 102 -8.59 13.38 8.39
C LEU A 102 -7.75 12.94 9.60
N ASN A 103 -8.28 12.04 10.42
CA ASN A 103 -7.51 11.44 11.49
C ASN A 103 -6.57 10.37 10.92
N VAL A 104 -5.28 10.68 10.81
CA VAL A 104 -4.25 9.72 10.40
C VAL A 104 -3.55 9.20 11.65
N TYR A 105 -3.73 7.92 11.94
CA TYR A 105 -3.04 7.22 13.03
C TYR A 105 -1.91 6.38 12.42
N PHE A 106 -0.72 6.44 13.01
CA PHE A 106 0.46 5.76 12.46
C PHE A 106 0.74 4.47 13.24
N THR A 107 1.19 3.43 12.55
CA THR A 107 1.89 2.29 13.16
C THR A 107 3.39 2.41 12.91
N VAL A 108 4.21 1.75 13.73
CA VAL A 108 5.66 1.73 13.54
C VAL A 108 6.01 0.62 12.55
N PRO A 109 6.67 0.90 11.41
CA PRO A 109 7.09 -0.14 10.47
C PRO A 109 7.96 -1.20 11.15
N SER A 110 7.63 -2.47 10.96
CA SER A 110 8.28 -3.59 11.64
C SER A 110 9.56 -4.07 10.92
N CYS A 111 9.55 -4.02 9.58
CA CYS A 111 10.51 -4.65 8.68
C CYS A 111 11.15 -3.62 7.73
N VAL A 112 11.99 -2.75 8.28
CA VAL A 112 12.80 -1.79 7.51
C VAL A 112 14.28 -2.05 7.78
N PRO A 113 15.01 -2.70 6.84
CA PRO A 113 14.53 -3.29 5.58
C PRO A 113 13.73 -4.59 5.79
N SER A 114 13.01 -5.04 4.76
CA SER A 114 12.34 -6.35 4.76
C SER A 114 13.32 -7.52 4.56
N THR A 115 14.53 -7.26 4.05
CA THR A 115 15.59 -8.27 3.89
C THR A 115 17.00 -7.66 3.79
N LYS A 116 18.02 -8.52 3.92
CA LYS A 116 19.45 -8.14 3.77
C LYS A 116 19.99 -8.24 2.34
N TYR A 117 19.22 -8.82 1.41
CA TYR A 117 19.66 -9.15 0.04
C TYR A 117 19.51 -7.99 -0.96
N GLU A 118 19.26 -6.79 -0.48
CA GLU A 118 19.13 -5.56 -1.27
C GLU A 118 19.68 -4.37 -0.49
N THR A 119 19.83 -3.24 -1.16
CA THR A 119 20.26 -1.98 -0.55
C THR A 119 19.05 -1.11 -0.29
N ASN A 120 18.84 -0.78 0.99
CA ASN A 120 17.73 0.06 1.45
C ASN A 120 18.20 1.47 1.81
N GLY A 121 17.27 2.43 1.85
CA GLY A 121 17.56 3.81 2.23
C GLY A 121 17.74 4.01 3.74
N ALA A 122 17.13 3.16 4.55
CA ALA A 122 17.23 3.23 6.01
C ALA A 122 17.15 1.87 6.71
N THR A 123 17.32 1.89 8.03
CA THR A 123 17.10 0.75 8.91
C THR A 123 16.42 1.25 10.18
N LEU A 124 15.34 0.58 10.60
CA LEU A 124 14.68 0.83 11.88
C LEU A 124 14.98 -0.35 12.81
N ASP A 125 15.90 -0.14 13.73
CA ASP A 125 16.22 -1.14 14.75
C ASP A 125 15.25 -1.08 15.94
N SER A 126 15.38 -2.04 16.86
CA SER A 126 14.53 -2.21 18.03
C SER A 126 14.58 -1.03 19.00
N LYS A 127 15.69 -0.29 19.02
CA LYS A 127 15.81 0.93 19.84
C LYS A 127 14.99 2.07 19.24
N ILE A 128 15.09 2.27 17.94
CA ILE A 128 14.26 3.24 17.21
C ILE A 128 12.77 2.86 17.35
N THR A 129 12.45 1.58 17.19
CA THR A 129 11.07 1.09 17.37
C THR A 129 10.53 1.37 18.77
N ASP A 130 11.29 1.12 19.85
CA ASP A 130 10.87 1.46 21.22
C ASP A 130 10.64 2.98 21.38
N GLU A 131 11.52 3.82 20.82
CA GLU A 131 11.36 5.27 20.88
C GLU A 131 10.08 5.74 20.16
N LEU A 132 9.82 5.23 18.95
CA LEU A 132 8.60 5.57 18.21
C LEU A 132 7.34 5.05 18.92
N LEU A 133 7.38 3.83 19.44
CA LEU A 133 6.27 3.26 20.23
C LEU A 133 6.06 3.96 21.57
N SER A 134 6.99 4.76 22.08
CA SER A 134 6.74 5.61 23.26
C SER A 134 5.88 6.85 22.93
N LYS A 135 5.80 7.25 21.65
CA LYS A 135 5.12 8.47 21.19
C LYS A 135 3.63 8.21 20.96
N LYS A 136 2.79 9.24 21.19
CA LYS A 136 1.32 9.15 21.06
C LYS A 136 0.85 9.10 19.61
N GLU A 137 1.69 9.56 18.68
CA GLU A 137 1.44 9.56 17.24
C GLU A 137 1.33 8.14 16.68
N PHE A 138 2.00 7.19 17.33
CA PHE A 138 1.97 5.78 16.96
C PHE A 138 0.98 5.01 17.82
N ILE A 139 0.17 4.14 17.22
CA ILE A 139 -0.87 3.37 17.93
C ILE A 139 -0.61 1.86 17.93
N GLY A 140 0.37 1.40 17.15
CA GLY A 140 0.67 -0.02 16.96
C GLY A 140 2.08 -0.24 16.42
N LEU A 141 2.56 -1.48 16.52
CA LEU A 141 3.59 -2.02 15.64
C LEU A 141 2.89 -2.52 14.39
N SER A 142 3.38 -2.11 13.23
CA SER A 142 2.77 -2.47 11.96
C SER A 142 2.99 -3.95 11.62
N GLU A 143 2.42 -4.36 10.49
CA GLU A 143 2.44 -5.71 9.97
C GLU A 143 3.81 -6.40 10.08
N VAL A 144 3.88 -7.42 10.93
CA VAL A 144 5.11 -8.20 11.14
C VAL A 144 5.28 -9.20 9.99
N MET A 145 5.76 -8.73 8.83
CA MET A 145 5.93 -9.55 7.63
C MET A 145 7.08 -10.56 7.72
N ASP A 146 8.13 -10.28 8.52
CA ASP A 146 9.20 -11.25 8.79
C ASP A 146 8.76 -12.28 9.85
N TYR A 147 7.72 -13.05 9.53
CA TYR A 147 7.23 -14.11 10.39
C TYR A 147 8.29 -15.20 10.60
N ASN A 148 9.25 -15.39 9.68
CA ASN A 148 10.32 -16.37 9.85
C ASN A 148 11.25 -15.98 11.01
N ALA A 149 11.63 -14.71 11.11
CA ALA A 149 12.41 -14.21 12.25
C ALA A 149 11.66 -14.41 13.57
N VAL A 150 10.34 -14.21 13.59
CA VAL A 150 9.51 -14.49 14.78
C VAL A 150 9.52 -15.99 15.12
N LEU A 151 9.36 -16.87 14.13
CA LEU A 151 9.38 -18.32 14.33
C LEU A 151 10.74 -18.85 14.79
N ASN A 152 11.83 -18.13 14.51
CA ASN A 152 13.18 -18.50 14.89
C ASN A 152 13.66 -17.80 16.17
N ASP A 153 12.79 -17.03 16.83
CA ASP A 153 13.10 -16.24 18.03
C ASP A 153 14.28 -15.27 17.79
N GLU A 154 14.35 -14.68 16.59
CA GLU A 154 15.44 -13.75 16.27
C GLU A 154 15.36 -12.50 17.14
N GLU A 155 16.47 -12.19 17.79
CA GLU A 155 16.53 -11.21 18.88
C GLU A 155 15.95 -9.85 18.50
N GLU A 156 16.18 -9.41 17.26
CA GLU A 156 15.82 -8.08 16.80
C GLU A 156 14.30 -7.90 16.64
N ILE A 157 13.60 -8.83 15.99
CA ILE A 157 12.14 -8.74 15.83
C ILE A 157 11.41 -8.96 17.15
N ILE A 158 11.92 -9.87 18.00
CA ILE A 158 11.34 -10.12 19.31
C ILE A 158 11.42 -8.86 20.18
N LYS A 159 12.53 -8.12 20.17
CA LYS A 159 12.63 -6.84 20.90
C LYS A 159 11.64 -5.78 20.42
N LYS A 160 11.37 -5.71 19.11
CA LYS A 160 10.34 -4.80 18.55
C LYS A 160 8.94 -5.18 19.06
N ILE A 161 8.62 -6.47 19.06
CA ILE A 161 7.36 -7.02 19.59
C ILE A 161 7.22 -6.73 21.10
N GLU A 162 8.27 -6.96 21.89
CA GLU A 162 8.25 -6.66 23.33
C GLU A 162 8.10 -5.15 23.62
N SER A 163 8.63 -4.29 22.75
CA SER A 163 8.43 -2.85 22.84
C SER A 163 6.95 -2.47 22.66
N ALA A 164 6.24 -3.11 21.72
CA ALA A 164 4.81 -2.86 21.53
C ALA A 164 3.98 -3.33 22.74
N LYS A 165 4.31 -4.50 23.30
CA LYS A 165 3.70 -5.00 24.54
C LYS A 165 3.95 -4.06 25.73
N LYS A 166 5.18 -3.57 25.89
CA LYS A 166 5.57 -2.62 26.95
C LYS A 166 4.68 -1.36 26.96
N TYR A 167 4.29 -0.86 25.79
CA TYR A 167 3.41 0.32 25.67
C TYR A 167 1.93 -0.02 25.48
N ASN A 168 1.53 -1.30 25.60
CA ASN A 168 0.16 -1.78 25.40
C ASN A 168 -0.44 -1.35 24.05
N LYS A 169 0.36 -1.44 22.99
CA LYS A 169 -0.02 -1.11 21.61
C LYS A 169 -0.33 -2.37 20.82
N ALA A 170 -1.21 -2.23 19.83
CA ALA A 170 -1.56 -3.33 18.92
C ALA A 170 -0.31 -3.80 18.14
N ILE A 171 -0.32 -5.07 17.76
CA ILE A 171 0.72 -5.66 16.92
C ILE A 171 0.01 -6.30 15.74
N ASP A 172 0.19 -5.69 14.58
CA ASP A 172 -0.41 -6.16 13.33
C ASP A 172 0.45 -7.24 12.68
N GLY A 173 -0.20 -8.09 11.88
CA GLY A 173 0.46 -9.24 11.26
C GLY A 173 0.30 -9.31 9.76
N HIS A 174 1.28 -9.97 9.15
CA HIS A 174 1.32 -10.32 7.74
C HIS A 174 1.88 -11.75 7.64
N ALA A 175 0.98 -12.73 7.57
CA ALA A 175 1.35 -14.14 7.70
C ALA A 175 0.63 -15.02 6.66
N PRO A 176 0.94 -14.86 5.36
CA PRO A 176 0.34 -15.69 4.31
C PRO A 176 0.74 -17.16 4.47
N LEU A 177 -0.22 -18.08 4.31
CA LEU A 177 -0.03 -19.53 4.37
C LEU A 177 0.47 -20.07 5.72
N LEU A 178 0.58 -19.24 6.75
CA LEU A 178 1.08 -19.63 8.06
C LEU A 178 0.00 -20.38 8.84
N ARG A 179 0.29 -21.65 9.18
CA ARG A 179 -0.70 -22.57 9.79
C ARG A 179 -0.11 -23.41 10.92
N SER A 180 -1.00 -24.08 11.65
CA SER A 180 -0.70 -25.09 12.66
C SER A 180 0.22 -24.56 13.77
N THR A 181 1.26 -25.31 14.13
CA THR A 181 2.19 -24.95 15.22
C THR A 181 2.95 -23.66 14.95
N LYS A 182 3.26 -23.35 13.69
CA LYS A 182 3.93 -22.09 13.31
C LYS A 182 3.00 -20.90 13.56
N LEU A 183 1.73 -21.01 13.16
CA LEU A 183 0.74 -19.97 13.42
C LEU A 183 0.55 -19.72 14.93
N GLN A 184 0.46 -20.79 15.72
CA GLN A 184 0.34 -20.67 17.18
C GLN A 184 1.54 -19.95 17.80
N LYS A 185 2.77 -20.21 17.32
CA LYS A 185 3.98 -19.51 17.77
C LYS A 185 3.94 -18.02 17.41
N TYR A 186 3.48 -17.69 16.21
CA TYR A 186 3.35 -16.30 15.77
C TYR A 186 2.31 -15.53 16.60
N ILE A 187 1.14 -16.13 16.85
CA ILE A 187 0.12 -15.54 17.73
C ILE A 187 0.63 -15.44 19.17
N SER A 188 1.32 -16.46 19.70
CA SER A 188 1.83 -16.44 21.08
C SER A 188 2.95 -15.41 21.29
N ALA A 189 3.66 -15.04 20.23
CA ALA A 189 4.60 -13.91 20.25
C ALA A 189 3.87 -12.57 20.47
N GLY A 190 2.57 -12.47 20.23
CA GLY A 190 1.75 -11.30 20.55
C GLY A 190 1.13 -10.59 19.35
N ILE A 191 1.29 -11.13 18.14
CA ILE A 191 0.66 -10.60 16.93
C ILE A 191 -0.85 -10.90 16.98
N THR A 192 -1.68 -9.89 16.68
CA THR A 192 -3.12 -9.93 16.97
C THR A 192 -4.04 -9.84 15.75
N THR A 193 -3.53 -9.41 14.59
CA THR A 193 -4.31 -9.22 13.36
C THR A 193 -3.60 -9.83 12.16
N ASP A 194 -4.35 -10.17 11.11
CA ASP A 194 -3.79 -10.60 9.82
C ASP A 194 -4.69 -10.15 8.66
N HIS A 195 -4.07 -9.73 7.56
CA HIS A 195 -4.74 -9.38 6.30
C HIS A 195 -4.32 -10.26 5.10
N GLU A 196 -3.41 -11.22 5.30
CA GLU A 196 -2.74 -12.00 4.24
C GLU A 196 -3.27 -13.43 4.06
N SER A 197 -4.42 -13.76 4.63
CA SER A 197 -5.00 -15.10 4.44
C SER A 197 -5.34 -15.36 2.96
N ILE A 198 -4.87 -16.50 2.43
CA ILE A 198 -5.07 -16.88 1.01
C ILE A 198 -6.25 -17.85 0.87
N THR A 199 -6.49 -18.67 1.88
CA THR A 199 -7.53 -19.70 1.87
C THR A 199 -8.55 -19.51 2.99
N LYS A 200 -9.77 -20.03 2.79
CA LYS A 200 -10.82 -20.02 3.84
C LYS A 200 -10.38 -20.79 5.08
N GLU A 201 -9.61 -21.86 4.90
CA GLU A 201 -9.09 -22.68 5.97
C GLU A 201 -8.13 -21.89 6.87
N GLU A 202 -7.29 -21.01 6.30
CA GLU A 202 -6.45 -20.10 7.08
C GLU A 202 -7.28 -19.12 7.89
N VAL A 203 -8.27 -18.47 7.27
CA VAL A 203 -9.16 -17.51 7.97
C VAL A 203 -9.83 -18.18 9.16
N ILE A 204 -10.40 -19.37 8.96
CA ILE A 204 -11.08 -20.13 10.01
C ILE A 204 -10.11 -20.51 11.14
N GLU A 205 -8.91 -20.97 10.80
CA GLU A 205 -7.91 -21.38 11.77
C GLU A 205 -7.39 -20.20 12.61
N LYS A 206 -7.00 -19.10 11.95
CA LYS A 206 -6.55 -17.85 12.58
C LYS A 206 -7.61 -17.31 13.55
N LYS A 207 -8.88 -17.26 13.12
CA LYS A 207 -9.99 -16.84 14.00
C LYS A 207 -10.19 -17.77 15.19
N ARG A 208 -10.13 -19.09 15.01
CA ARG A 208 -10.26 -20.07 16.10
C ARG A 208 -9.17 -19.90 17.16
N LEU A 209 -7.99 -19.43 16.76
CA LEU A 209 -6.87 -19.14 17.66
C LEU A 209 -6.90 -17.72 18.25
N GLY A 210 -7.95 -16.94 17.98
CA GLY A 210 -8.16 -15.60 18.54
C GLY A 210 -7.49 -14.47 17.76
N MET A 211 -6.92 -14.74 16.59
CA MET A 211 -6.38 -13.71 15.69
C MET A 211 -7.51 -13.02 14.95
N LYS A 212 -7.49 -11.69 14.90
CA LYS A 212 -8.50 -10.89 14.21
C LYS A 212 -8.21 -10.82 12.73
N ILE A 213 -9.24 -10.91 11.90
CA ILE A 213 -9.09 -10.96 10.44
C ILE A 213 -9.49 -9.63 9.82
N MET A 214 -8.56 -9.07 9.06
CA MET A 214 -8.76 -7.94 8.16
C MET A 214 -8.98 -8.51 6.76
N ILE A 215 -10.17 -8.34 6.18
CA ILE A 215 -10.36 -8.67 4.76
C ILE A 215 -9.95 -7.46 3.92
N ARG A 216 -9.16 -7.71 2.87
CA ARG A 216 -8.66 -6.68 1.97
C ARG A 216 -9.58 -6.52 0.77
N GLU A 217 -9.89 -5.27 0.45
CA GLU A 217 -10.63 -4.91 -0.76
C GLU A 217 -10.02 -3.66 -1.40
N GLY A 218 -8.72 -3.74 -1.69
CA GLY A 218 -7.92 -2.70 -2.35
C GLY A 218 -7.59 -3.03 -3.81
N SER A 219 -6.59 -2.32 -4.33
CA SER A 219 -6.16 -2.40 -5.73
C SER A 219 -5.35 -3.65 -6.04
N GLU A 220 -4.53 -4.13 -5.11
CA GLU A 220 -3.67 -5.31 -5.30
C GLU A 220 -4.33 -6.60 -4.77
N SER A 221 -5.34 -6.51 -3.89
CA SER A 221 -6.05 -7.67 -3.33
C SER A 221 -7.54 -7.42 -3.08
N LYS A 222 -8.40 -8.37 -3.51
CA LYS A 222 -9.87 -8.27 -3.43
C LYS A 222 -10.50 -9.55 -2.89
N THR A 223 -10.54 -9.66 -1.57
CA THR A 223 -10.95 -10.87 -0.83
C THR A 223 -12.33 -10.75 -0.17
N LEU A 224 -13.01 -9.60 -0.29
CA LEU A 224 -14.32 -9.36 0.33
C LEU A 224 -15.30 -10.49 0.04
N LYS A 225 -15.54 -10.81 -1.24
CA LYS A 225 -16.55 -11.80 -1.65
C LYS A 225 -16.26 -13.19 -1.08
N GLU A 226 -14.98 -13.52 -0.91
CA GLU A 226 -14.56 -14.85 -0.48
C GLU A 226 -14.68 -15.04 1.02
N PHE A 227 -14.31 -14.03 1.81
CA PHE A 227 -14.09 -14.16 3.26
C PHE A 227 -15.11 -13.45 4.14
N ILE A 228 -15.95 -12.55 3.61
CA ILE A 228 -16.92 -11.82 4.42
C ILE A 228 -17.94 -12.74 5.16
N ASN A 229 -18.28 -13.90 4.58
CA ASN A 229 -19.12 -14.94 5.22
C ASN A 229 -18.44 -15.67 6.38
N LEU A 230 -17.14 -15.42 6.62
CA LEU A 230 -16.36 -16.02 7.71
C LEU A 230 -16.32 -15.12 8.94
N ASN A 231 -17.23 -14.13 9.01
CA ASN A 231 -17.38 -13.16 10.08
C ASN A 231 -16.05 -12.45 10.42
N PRO A 232 -15.41 -11.76 9.45
CA PRO A 232 -14.16 -11.06 9.71
C PRO A 232 -14.35 -9.92 10.71
N ASP A 233 -13.24 -9.40 11.23
CA ASP A 233 -13.24 -8.38 12.28
C ASP A 233 -13.19 -6.96 11.70
N PHE A 234 -12.54 -6.82 10.54
CA PHE A 234 -12.32 -5.56 9.84
C PHE A 234 -12.45 -5.71 8.33
N ILE A 235 -12.76 -4.59 7.66
CA ILE A 235 -12.57 -4.39 6.22
C ILE A 235 -11.50 -3.32 6.06
N VAL A 236 -10.49 -3.59 5.24
CA VAL A 236 -9.35 -2.69 5.00
C VAL A 236 -9.07 -2.57 3.52
N THR A 237 -8.37 -1.50 3.11
CA THR A 237 -7.95 -1.35 1.72
C THR A 237 -6.54 -1.84 1.46
N ASP A 238 -5.65 -1.82 2.45
CA ASP A 238 -4.25 -2.19 2.26
C ASP A 238 -3.58 -1.30 1.18
N ASP A 239 -3.22 -1.84 0.02
CA ASP A 239 -2.79 -1.06 -1.14
C ASP A 239 -3.97 -0.49 -1.94
N LEU A 240 -4.08 0.84 -2.01
CA LEU A 240 -5.11 1.52 -2.80
C LEU A 240 -4.55 2.59 -3.73
N LYS A 241 -4.71 2.37 -5.04
CA LYS A 241 -4.26 3.30 -6.09
C LYS A 241 -5.17 4.52 -6.21
N ALA A 242 -4.62 5.63 -6.69
CA ALA A 242 -5.37 6.86 -6.98
C ALA A 242 -6.57 6.63 -7.92
N GLU A 243 -6.46 5.75 -8.90
CA GLU A 243 -7.50 5.41 -9.87
C GLU A 243 -8.75 4.81 -9.22
N GLU A 244 -8.58 4.04 -8.15
CA GLU A 244 -9.68 3.49 -7.37
C GLU A 244 -10.15 4.48 -6.30
N LEU A 245 -9.20 5.14 -5.60
CA LEU A 245 -9.50 6.14 -4.57
C LEU A 245 -10.38 7.29 -5.09
N VAL A 246 -10.15 7.77 -6.32
CA VAL A 246 -10.97 8.84 -6.94
C VAL A 246 -12.42 8.40 -7.17
N LYS A 247 -12.67 7.10 -7.35
CA LYS A 247 -14.02 6.54 -7.55
C LYS A 247 -14.71 6.27 -6.23
N GLY A 248 -13.94 5.93 -5.20
CA GLY A 248 -14.45 5.63 -3.88
C GLY A 248 -13.38 5.11 -2.93
N HIS A 249 -13.80 4.89 -1.70
CA HIS A 249 -13.00 4.26 -0.66
C HIS A 249 -13.85 3.17 0.01
N LEU A 250 -13.83 3.09 1.34
CA LEU A 250 -14.67 2.18 2.12
C LEU A 250 -16.18 2.27 1.77
N ASN A 251 -16.69 3.44 1.36
CA ASN A 251 -18.10 3.59 0.94
C ASN A 251 -18.48 2.63 -0.20
N THR A 252 -17.60 2.44 -1.18
CA THR A 252 -17.87 1.53 -2.31
C THR A 252 -17.76 0.07 -1.90
N ILE A 253 -16.90 -0.24 -0.92
CA ILE A 253 -16.76 -1.57 -0.35
C ILE A 253 -18.03 -1.93 0.45
N ILE A 254 -18.58 -0.99 1.22
CA ILE A 254 -19.87 -1.15 1.92
C ILE A 254 -20.99 -1.40 0.91
N GLN A 255 -21.11 -0.56 -0.14
CA GLN A 255 -22.10 -0.76 -1.20
C GLN A 255 -21.95 -2.12 -1.88
N LYS A 256 -20.71 -2.59 -2.10
CA LYS A 256 -20.43 -3.91 -2.66
C LYS A 256 -20.89 -5.02 -1.71
N ALA A 257 -20.59 -4.92 -0.42
CA ALA A 257 -21.01 -5.90 0.58
C ALA A 257 -22.55 -5.98 0.68
N VAL A 258 -23.25 -4.84 0.74
CA VAL A 258 -24.72 -4.82 0.75
C VAL A 258 -25.30 -5.46 -0.51
N LYS A 259 -24.73 -5.19 -1.70
CA LYS A 259 -25.13 -5.86 -2.96
C LYS A 259 -24.91 -7.38 -2.95
N LEU A 260 -23.96 -7.87 -2.15
CA LEU A 260 -23.74 -9.30 -1.95
C LEU A 260 -24.70 -9.91 -0.91
N GLY A 261 -25.59 -9.10 -0.30
CA GLY A 261 -26.62 -9.55 0.63
C GLY A 261 -26.24 -9.48 2.11
N TYR A 262 -25.14 -8.82 2.46
CA TYR A 262 -24.73 -8.66 3.86
C TYR A 262 -25.52 -7.54 4.55
N ASP A 263 -25.85 -7.77 5.83
CA ASP A 263 -26.50 -6.77 6.65
C ASP A 263 -25.60 -5.54 6.83
N ILE A 264 -26.16 -4.36 6.56
CA ILE A 264 -25.37 -3.12 6.57
C ILE A 264 -24.90 -2.74 7.97
N GLN A 265 -25.63 -3.08 9.04
CA GLN A 265 -25.20 -2.75 10.40
C GLN A 265 -23.95 -3.56 10.77
N GLU A 266 -23.92 -4.84 10.41
CA GLU A 266 -22.74 -5.68 10.57
C GLU A 266 -21.54 -5.14 9.78
N ILE A 267 -21.75 -4.76 8.51
CA ILE A 267 -20.69 -4.15 7.69
C ILE A 267 -20.18 -2.84 8.29
N LEU A 268 -21.07 -1.98 8.79
CA LEU A 268 -20.68 -0.72 9.41
C LEU A 268 -19.81 -0.94 10.64
N LYS A 269 -20.06 -1.97 11.45
CA LYS A 269 -19.20 -2.30 12.61
C LYS A 269 -17.76 -2.59 12.19
N LEU A 270 -17.56 -3.32 11.09
CA LEU A 270 -16.25 -3.70 10.55
C LEU A 270 -15.38 -2.50 10.15
N VAL A 271 -16.00 -1.36 9.85
CA VAL A 271 -15.35 -0.10 9.41
C VAL A 271 -15.60 1.07 10.35
N THR A 272 -16.11 0.83 11.57
CA THR A 272 -16.34 1.88 12.58
C THR A 272 -15.91 1.44 13.97
N ILE A 273 -16.79 0.77 14.72
CA ILE A 273 -16.56 0.50 16.14
C ILE A 273 -15.52 -0.59 16.38
N ASN A 274 -15.45 -1.63 15.52
CA ASN A 274 -14.47 -2.71 15.67
C ASN A 274 -13.02 -2.19 15.59
N PRO A 275 -12.61 -1.48 14.53
CA PRO A 275 -11.25 -0.94 14.46
C PRO A 275 -11.01 0.11 15.55
N ALA A 276 -12.00 0.95 15.88
CA ALA A 276 -11.86 1.91 16.97
C ALA A 276 -11.59 1.24 18.33
N GLN A 277 -12.23 0.11 18.62
CA GLN A 277 -11.99 -0.65 19.85
C GLN A 277 -10.63 -1.34 19.83
N HIS A 278 -10.23 -1.95 18.71
CA HIS A 278 -8.96 -2.63 18.58
C HIS A 278 -7.77 -1.69 18.85
N TYR A 279 -7.78 -0.51 18.24
CA TYR A 279 -6.69 0.48 18.36
C TYR A 279 -6.93 1.55 19.43
N GLN A 280 -7.97 1.39 20.27
CA GLN A 280 -8.29 2.31 21.37
C GLN A 280 -8.53 3.78 20.91
N LEU A 281 -9.18 3.95 19.77
CA LEU A 281 -9.40 5.27 19.15
C LEU A 281 -10.61 5.99 19.74
N ASN A 282 -10.53 7.31 19.89
CA ASN A 282 -11.64 8.15 20.36
C ASN A 282 -12.66 8.50 19.23
N THR A 283 -13.02 7.51 18.41
CA THR A 283 -13.98 7.65 17.29
C THR A 283 -14.76 6.35 17.11
N GLY A 284 -15.45 6.15 15.98
CA GLY A 284 -16.13 4.90 15.61
C GLY A 284 -17.51 4.68 16.21
N SER A 285 -18.07 5.66 16.95
CA SER A 285 -19.46 5.65 17.41
C SER A 285 -20.02 7.06 17.61
N ILE A 286 -21.34 7.20 17.51
CA ILE A 286 -22.05 8.46 17.76
C ILE A 286 -22.48 8.51 19.22
N THR A 287 -21.54 8.79 20.12
CA THR A 287 -21.78 8.83 21.57
C THR A 287 -21.14 10.05 22.23
N PRO A 288 -21.71 10.58 23.34
CA PRO A 288 -21.12 11.72 24.06
C PRO A 288 -19.66 11.49 24.45
N GLY A 289 -18.81 12.49 24.24
CA GLY A 289 -17.37 12.45 24.53
C GLY A 289 -16.49 11.95 23.38
N ARG A 290 -17.04 11.24 22.39
CA ARG A 290 -16.30 10.83 21.18
C ARG A 290 -16.01 12.02 20.26
N LYS A 291 -14.96 11.91 19.43
CA LYS A 291 -14.74 12.85 18.33
C LYS A 291 -15.95 12.85 17.41
N ALA A 292 -16.31 14.03 16.91
CA ALA A 292 -17.40 14.19 15.96
C ALA A 292 -16.93 13.88 14.53
N ASP A 293 -16.70 12.60 14.27
CA ASP A 293 -16.48 12.03 12.95
C ASP A 293 -17.78 11.37 12.48
N LEU A 294 -18.46 11.99 11.51
CA LEU A 294 -19.83 11.66 11.11
C LEU A 294 -19.98 11.68 9.60
N VAL A 295 -20.76 10.73 9.07
CA VAL A 295 -21.18 10.72 7.66
C VAL A 295 -22.70 10.79 7.63
N ILE A 296 -23.21 11.77 6.89
CA ILE A 296 -24.64 11.95 6.66
C ILE A 296 -24.94 11.46 5.24
N LEU A 297 -25.86 10.52 5.15
CA LEU A 297 -26.33 9.85 3.95
C LEU A 297 -27.77 10.29 3.64
N ASP A 298 -28.24 10.07 2.41
CA ASP A 298 -29.68 10.02 2.17
C ASP A 298 -30.32 8.85 2.93
N ASN A 299 -29.88 7.64 2.64
CA ASN A 299 -30.36 6.41 3.24
C ASN A 299 -29.26 5.32 3.17
N LEU A 300 -29.53 4.19 3.83
CA LEU A 300 -28.58 3.07 3.91
C LEU A 300 -28.57 2.19 2.65
N GLU A 301 -29.61 2.25 1.82
CA GLU A 301 -29.74 1.44 0.61
C GLU A 301 -28.90 2.02 -0.55
N ASP A 302 -29.10 3.30 -0.86
CA ASP A 302 -28.35 4.01 -1.89
C ASP A 302 -26.95 4.41 -1.42
N PHE A 303 -26.80 4.69 -0.11
CA PHE A 303 -25.56 5.07 0.54
C PHE A 303 -24.92 6.35 -0.07
N ASN A 304 -25.73 7.32 -0.53
CA ASN A 304 -25.16 8.54 -1.11
C ASN A 304 -24.77 9.52 -0.01
N ILE A 305 -23.49 9.87 0.02
CA ILE A 305 -22.93 10.81 0.99
C ILE A 305 -23.39 12.23 0.69
N LYS A 306 -24.14 12.82 1.64
CA LYS A 306 -24.61 14.21 1.59
C LYS A 306 -23.66 15.15 2.30
N GLU A 307 -23.09 14.72 3.43
CA GLU A 307 -22.22 15.57 4.23
C GLU A 307 -21.24 14.70 5.04
N VAL A 308 -20.02 15.18 5.18
CA VAL A 308 -18.98 14.55 6.02
C VAL A 308 -18.48 15.58 7.00
N ILE A 309 -18.39 15.16 8.26
CA ILE A 309 -17.84 15.93 9.37
C ILE A 309 -16.69 15.11 9.92
N SER A 310 -15.52 15.72 10.06
CA SER A 310 -14.37 15.08 10.68
C SER A 310 -13.77 16.02 11.71
N SER A 311 -13.47 15.48 12.90
CA SER A 311 -13.05 16.25 14.08
C SER A 311 -13.98 17.45 14.36
N GLY A 312 -15.29 17.30 14.14
CA GLY A 312 -16.31 18.34 14.31
C GLY A 312 -16.32 19.46 13.27
N ILE A 313 -15.48 19.37 12.24
CA ILE A 313 -15.41 20.31 11.12
C ILE A 313 -16.19 19.71 9.94
N ARG A 314 -17.07 20.49 9.33
CA ARG A 314 -17.74 20.06 8.09
C ARG A 314 -16.74 20.12 6.93
N VAL A 315 -16.36 18.97 6.40
CA VAL A 315 -15.28 18.85 5.39
C VAL A 315 -15.79 18.66 3.97
N CYS A 316 -16.98 18.07 3.81
CA CYS A 316 -17.61 17.82 2.52
C CYS A 316 -19.12 18.05 2.63
N ARG A 317 -19.74 18.64 1.59
CA ARG A 317 -21.20 18.75 1.46
C ARG A 317 -21.60 18.65 0.00
N ASN A 318 -22.59 17.81 -0.32
CA ASN A 318 -23.09 17.58 -1.68
C ASN A 318 -21.94 17.33 -2.69
N ASN A 319 -21.02 16.42 -2.32
CA ASN A 319 -19.82 16.08 -3.09
C ASN A 319 -18.82 17.23 -3.32
N GLN A 320 -18.96 18.36 -2.63
CA GLN A 320 -18.02 19.47 -2.65
C GLN A 320 -17.19 19.47 -1.37
N LEU A 321 -15.86 19.39 -1.51
CA LEU A 321 -14.94 19.66 -0.41
C LEU A 321 -15.05 21.12 0.03
N LEU A 322 -15.14 21.32 1.33
CA LEU A 322 -15.16 22.64 1.97
C LEU A 322 -13.78 23.02 2.55
N ILE A 323 -12.80 22.14 2.36
CA ILE A 323 -11.43 22.29 2.82
C ILE A 323 -10.46 22.23 1.63
N ASN A 324 -9.32 22.87 1.78
CA ASN A 324 -8.23 22.80 0.79
C ASN A 324 -6.89 22.67 1.52
N PRO A 325 -6.62 21.54 2.21
CA PRO A 325 -5.35 21.30 2.88
C PRO A 325 -4.19 21.48 1.89
N GLN A 326 -3.12 22.14 2.35
CA GLN A 326 -1.93 22.37 1.55
C GLN A 326 -0.85 21.36 1.94
N PRO A 327 -0.28 20.63 0.95
CA PRO A 327 0.84 19.76 1.21
C PRO A 327 2.04 20.49 1.80
N GLN A 328 2.72 19.85 2.74
CA GLN A 328 4.01 20.30 3.21
C GLN A 328 5.08 20.16 2.13
N GLN A 329 6.11 20.99 2.25
CA GLN A 329 7.27 20.89 1.39
C GLN A 329 8.25 19.89 1.99
N LEU A 330 8.74 18.98 1.16
CA LEU A 330 9.88 18.13 1.47
C LEU A 330 10.85 18.24 0.31
N THR A 331 12.12 18.47 0.61
CA THR A 331 13.18 18.36 -0.38
C THR A 331 13.73 16.95 -0.29
N THR A 332 13.44 16.12 -1.27
CA THR A 332 14.08 14.80 -1.39
C THR A 332 14.98 14.77 -2.60
N LYS A 333 15.93 13.83 -2.64
CA LYS A 333 16.77 13.61 -3.81
C LYS A 333 17.00 12.12 -4.03
N ILE A 334 16.78 11.64 -5.26
CA ILE A 334 17.35 10.36 -5.74
C ILE A 334 18.86 10.56 -5.92
N ASN A 335 19.66 9.85 -5.12
CA ASN A 335 21.10 10.00 -5.09
C ASN A 335 21.79 9.03 -6.06
N VAL A 336 21.59 9.25 -7.36
CA VAL A 336 22.19 8.44 -8.41
C VAL A 336 22.58 9.29 -9.61
N LYS A 337 23.61 8.89 -10.34
CA LYS A 337 23.98 9.51 -11.62
C LYS A 337 23.06 9.03 -12.74
N ASN A 338 22.82 9.89 -13.72
CA ASN A 338 22.18 9.49 -14.97
C ASN A 338 22.93 8.33 -15.62
N LYS A 339 22.15 7.39 -16.17
CA LYS A 339 22.62 6.16 -16.77
C LYS A 339 22.77 6.29 -18.28
N THR A 340 23.67 5.48 -18.79
CA THR A 340 23.99 5.32 -20.20
C THR A 340 23.50 3.95 -20.67
N PRO A 341 23.36 3.73 -21.99
CA PRO A 341 22.99 2.41 -22.49
C PRO A 341 23.93 1.29 -22.03
N GLU A 342 25.21 1.59 -21.80
CA GLU A 342 26.18 0.58 -21.40
C GLU A 342 25.92 0.03 -19.98
N ASP A 343 25.27 0.81 -19.11
CA ASP A 343 24.94 0.38 -17.74
C ASP A 343 23.93 -0.80 -17.73
N PHE A 344 23.14 -0.98 -18.79
CA PHE A 344 22.12 -2.04 -18.91
C PHE A 344 22.55 -3.21 -19.80
N GLU A 345 23.85 -3.35 -20.09
CA GLU A 345 24.36 -4.45 -20.89
C GLU A 345 24.72 -5.66 -20.05
N ILE A 346 24.17 -6.82 -20.39
CA ILE A 346 24.60 -8.10 -19.81
C ILE A 346 25.71 -8.66 -20.70
N ARG A 347 26.91 -8.82 -20.13
CA ARG A 347 28.10 -9.24 -20.87
C ARG A 347 28.47 -10.67 -20.55
N THR A 348 28.83 -11.44 -21.58
CA THR A 348 29.40 -12.78 -21.42
C THR A 348 30.89 -12.68 -21.11
N HIS A 349 31.42 -13.63 -20.32
CA HIS A 349 32.86 -13.72 -20.07
C HIS A 349 33.66 -14.01 -21.35
N ASN A 350 33.09 -14.80 -22.27
CA ASN A 350 33.68 -15.12 -23.56
C ASN A 350 32.99 -14.30 -24.67
N LYS A 351 33.74 -13.42 -25.33
CA LYS A 351 33.25 -12.56 -26.42
C LYS A 351 32.88 -13.32 -27.69
N ASN A 352 33.38 -14.56 -27.85
CA ASN A 352 33.09 -15.42 -29.00
C ASN A 352 31.83 -16.26 -28.81
N THR A 353 31.20 -16.20 -27.63
CA THR A 353 29.92 -16.85 -27.39
C THR A 353 28.86 -16.23 -28.29
N THR A 354 28.13 -17.06 -29.04
CA THR A 354 27.02 -16.63 -29.92
C THR A 354 25.65 -16.96 -29.33
N LYS A 355 25.60 -17.87 -28.36
CA LYS A 355 24.41 -18.32 -27.63
C LYS A 355 24.74 -18.60 -26.17
N ALA A 356 23.85 -18.26 -25.26
CA ALA A 356 23.99 -18.56 -23.83
C ALA A 356 22.70 -19.14 -23.28
N LEU A 357 22.81 -20.11 -22.37
CA LEU A 357 21.68 -20.64 -21.61
C LEU A 357 21.62 -19.86 -20.29
N VAL A 358 20.51 -19.16 -20.03
CA VAL A 358 20.39 -18.20 -18.92
C VAL A 358 19.08 -18.38 -18.14
N ASN A 359 19.13 -18.03 -16.85
CA ASN A 359 17.94 -17.96 -16.01
C ASN A 359 17.16 -16.67 -16.31
N VAL A 360 15.84 -16.78 -16.35
CA VAL A 360 14.91 -15.71 -16.70
C VAL A 360 13.78 -15.70 -15.68
N ILE A 361 13.45 -14.52 -15.17
CA ILE A 361 12.27 -14.31 -14.32
C ILE A 361 11.04 -14.52 -15.19
N LYS A 362 10.12 -15.41 -14.80
CA LYS A 362 8.87 -15.63 -15.51
C LYS A 362 7.71 -15.03 -14.73
N VAL A 363 7.05 -14.08 -15.38
CA VAL A 363 5.88 -13.35 -14.88
C VAL A 363 4.61 -13.93 -15.46
N THR A 364 3.59 -13.98 -14.61
CA THR A 364 2.21 -14.29 -14.94
C THR A 364 1.33 -13.10 -14.54
N ASP A 365 0.39 -12.71 -15.42
CA ASP A 365 -0.48 -11.56 -15.15
C ASP A 365 -1.31 -11.77 -13.88
N ASN A 366 -1.48 -10.71 -13.09
CA ASN A 366 -2.18 -10.70 -11.80
C ASN A 366 -1.64 -11.70 -10.76
N GLN A 367 -0.35 -12.01 -10.80
CA GLN A 367 0.34 -12.78 -9.75
C GLN A 367 1.56 -12.02 -9.23
N ILE A 368 1.72 -12.00 -7.90
CA ILE A 368 2.90 -11.44 -7.22
C ILE A 368 4.04 -12.47 -7.23
N VAL A 369 3.68 -13.75 -7.16
CA VAL A 369 4.62 -14.86 -7.32
C VAL A 369 5.14 -14.95 -8.76
N THR A 370 6.39 -15.40 -8.89
CA THR A 370 7.12 -15.53 -10.15
C THR A 370 7.64 -16.95 -10.31
N ASP A 371 7.88 -17.37 -11.55
CA ASP A 371 8.54 -18.63 -11.85
C ASP A 371 10.00 -18.40 -12.29
N LYS A 372 10.79 -19.46 -12.21
CA LYS A 372 12.14 -19.54 -12.76
C LYS A 372 12.13 -20.39 -14.02
N ILE A 373 12.50 -19.79 -15.16
CA ILE A 373 12.68 -20.52 -16.41
C ILE A 373 14.09 -20.35 -16.96
N THR A 374 14.50 -21.29 -17.82
CA THR A 374 15.77 -21.21 -18.53
C THR A 374 15.52 -20.95 -20.01
N ARG A 375 16.29 -20.06 -20.64
CA ARG A 375 16.22 -19.78 -22.08
C ARG A 375 17.58 -19.75 -22.75
N GLU A 376 17.63 -20.21 -24.00
CA GLU A 376 18.78 -19.98 -24.87
C GLU A 376 18.61 -18.61 -25.52
N VAL A 377 19.56 -17.70 -25.29
CA VAL A 377 19.55 -16.33 -25.81
C VAL A 377 20.70 -16.10 -26.78
N LYS A 378 20.49 -15.20 -27.74
CA LYS A 378 21.53 -14.79 -28.69
C LYS A 378 22.52 -13.87 -27.99
N VAL A 379 23.79 -14.02 -28.37
CA VAL A 379 24.89 -13.19 -27.91
C VAL A 379 25.55 -12.58 -29.12
N LYS A 380 25.71 -11.26 -29.11
CA LYS A 380 26.35 -10.49 -30.17
C LYS A 380 27.38 -9.54 -29.56
N ASP A 381 28.61 -9.58 -30.07
CA ASP A 381 29.73 -8.77 -29.56
C ASP A 381 29.96 -8.93 -28.03
N GLY A 382 29.72 -10.14 -27.53
CA GLY A 382 29.79 -10.46 -26.10
C GLY A 382 28.68 -9.88 -25.23
N LYS A 383 27.59 -9.37 -25.83
CA LYS A 383 26.40 -8.83 -25.16
C LYS A 383 25.19 -9.72 -25.41
N ILE A 384 24.41 -9.98 -24.36
CA ILE A 384 23.15 -10.70 -24.50
C ILE A 384 22.09 -9.78 -25.13
N GLU A 385 21.45 -10.26 -26.19
CA GLU A 385 20.35 -9.57 -26.86
C GLU A 385 19.00 -9.95 -26.23
N THR A 386 18.09 -8.98 -26.17
CA THR A 386 16.66 -9.22 -25.94
C THR A 386 16.03 -9.84 -27.18
N ASN A 387 14.94 -10.60 -27.00
CA ASN A 387 14.12 -11.11 -28.09
C ASN A 387 12.65 -10.80 -27.82
N THR A 388 12.07 -9.86 -28.57
CA THR A 388 10.67 -9.45 -28.39
C THR A 388 9.68 -10.46 -28.96
N GLU A 389 10.10 -11.35 -29.87
CA GLU A 389 9.21 -12.38 -30.44
C GLU A 389 8.85 -13.45 -29.41
N ASP A 390 9.81 -13.79 -28.54
CA ASP A 390 9.61 -14.78 -27.47
C ASP A 390 9.45 -14.11 -26.08
N ASP A 391 9.39 -12.77 -26.04
CA ASP A 391 9.25 -11.92 -24.86
C ASP A 391 10.39 -12.08 -23.85
N THR A 392 11.63 -12.21 -24.31
CA THR A 392 12.82 -12.16 -23.44
C THR A 392 13.35 -10.74 -23.41
N LEU A 393 13.01 -10.00 -22.35
CA LEU A 393 13.38 -8.60 -22.15
C LEU A 393 14.48 -8.46 -21.10
N LYS A 394 15.14 -7.30 -21.07
CA LYS A 394 16.05 -6.95 -19.97
C LYS A 394 15.25 -6.32 -18.84
N ILE A 395 15.65 -6.63 -17.61
CA ILE A 395 15.21 -5.98 -16.37
C ILE A 395 16.43 -5.50 -15.61
N SER A 396 16.34 -4.36 -14.94
CA SER A 396 17.44 -3.83 -14.13
C SER A 396 16.94 -3.16 -12.88
N VAL A 397 17.70 -3.32 -11.80
CA VAL A 397 17.52 -2.56 -10.56
C VAL A 397 18.74 -1.65 -10.39
N VAL A 398 18.46 -0.36 -10.29
CA VAL A 398 19.43 0.71 -10.12
C VAL A 398 19.30 1.24 -8.70
N GLU A 399 20.35 1.03 -7.91
CA GLU A 399 20.41 1.54 -6.56
C GLU A 399 20.39 3.07 -6.55
N ARG A 400 19.59 3.64 -5.64
CA ARG A 400 19.29 5.07 -5.63
C ARG A 400 19.77 5.85 -4.41
N TYR A 401 20.42 5.19 -3.45
CA TYR A 401 20.81 5.77 -2.17
C TYR A 401 22.26 6.29 -2.14
N GLY A 402 23.06 6.05 -3.18
CA GLY A 402 24.35 6.72 -3.39
C GLY A 402 25.49 5.81 -3.78
N HIS A 403 25.30 4.50 -3.68
CA HIS A 403 26.30 3.49 -4.01
C HIS A 403 26.44 3.33 -5.53
N ASN A 404 25.42 3.73 -6.30
CA ASN A 404 25.37 3.66 -7.76
C ASN A 404 25.55 2.24 -8.29
N THR A 405 25.14 1.21 -7.54
CA THR A 405 25.10 -0.17 -8.00
C THR A 405 23.95 -0.37 -8.99
N ILE A 406 24.16 -1.28 -9.93
CA ILE A 406 23.16 -1.70 -10.91
C ILE A 406 23.33 -3.18 -11.19
N TYR A 407 22.21 -3.90 -11.26
CA TYR A 407 22.18 -5.27 -11.73
C TYR A 407 21.17 -5.40 -12.86
N THR A 408 21.54 -6.13 -13.92
CA THR A 408 20.68 -6.39 -15.08
C THR A 408 20.52 -7.90 -15.27
N ALA A 409 19.27 -8.33 -15.40
CA ALA A 409 18.91 -9.72 -15.70
C ALA A 409 17.91 -9.76 -16.86
N LEU A 410 17.34 -10.95 -17.11
CA LEU A 410 16.31 -11.16 -18.11
C LEU A 410 14.97 -11.50 -17.48
N ILE A 411 13.90 -11.07 -18.14
CA ILE A 411 12.52 -11.28 -17.73
C ILE A 411 11.64 -11.69 -18.91
N ASN A 412 10.61 -12.48 -18.62
CA ASN A 412 9.58 -12.92 -19.56
C ASN A 412 8.19 -12.73 -18.96
N GLY A 413 7.22 -12.30 -19.76
CA GLY A 413 5.81 -12.13 -19.39
C GLY A 413 5.31 -10.69 -19.51
N PHE A 414 6.18 -9.72 -19.79
CA PHE A 414 5.77 -8.32 -19.92
C PHE A 414 5.21 -7.98 -21.30
N GLY A 415 5.65 -8.64 -22.36
CA GLY A 415 5.12 -8.50 -23.72
C GLY A 415 5.50 -7.20 -24.43
N ILE A 416 6.35 -6.33 -23.87
CA ILE A 416 6.74 -5.08 -24.53
C ILE A 416 7.56 -5.41 -25.78
N THR A 417 7.11 -4.93 -26.94
CA THR A 417 7.76 -5.16 -28.24
C THR A 417 8.57 -3.96 -28.72
N ASN A 418 8.27 -2.75 -28.24
CA ASN A 418 9.06 -1.56 -28.50
C ASN A 418 8.91 -0.57 -27.36
N GLY A 419 9.94 -0.43 -26.52
CA GLY A 419 9.89 0.53 -25.42
C GLY A 419 10.71 0.11 -24.20
N ALA A 420 10.63 0.96 -23.19
CA ALA A 420 11.04 0.68 -21.83
C ALA A 420 10.08 1.35 -20.84
N ILE A 421 9.87 0.72 -19.69
CA ILE A 421 9.19 1.33 -18.55
C ILE A 421 10.13 1.34 -17.35
N SER A 422 10.00 2.35 -16.49
CA SER A 422 10.81 2.52 -15.29
C SER A 422 9.96 3.04 -14.14
N SER A 423 10.24 2.58 -12.93
CA SER A 423 9.56 2.97 -11.70
C SER A 423 10.58 3.16 -10.56
N SER A 424 10.37 4.16 -9.70
CA SER A 424 11.03 4.25 -8.39
C SER A 424 10.16 3.76 -7.23
N VAL A 425 8.99 3.20 -7.54
CA VAL A 425 8.13 2.42 -6.64
C VAL A 425 8.37 0.95 -6.95
N ALA A 426 9.13 0.29 -6.08
CA ALA A 426 9.53 -1.12 -6.20
C ALA A 426 9.66 -1.71 -4.80
N HIS A 427 8.69 -2.53 -4.39
CA HIS A 427 8.56 -2.99 -3.01
C HIS A 427 9.79 -3.83 -2.59
N ASP A 428 10.42 -3.63 -1.43
CA ASP A 428 10.20 -2.53 -0.46
C ASP A 428 11.37 -1.55 -0.43
N SER A 429 12.55 -1.95 -0.93
CA SER A 429 13.72 -1.06 -0.93
C SER A 429 13.61 0.09 -1.92
N HIS A 430 12.64 0.07 -2.83
CA HIS A 430 12.28 1.18 -3.73
C HIS A 430 13.43 1.72 -4.58
N ASN A 431 14.39 0.88 -4.94
CA ASN A 431 15.37 1.20 -5.96
C ASN A 431 14.67 1.42 -7.32
N ILE A 432 15.36 2.07 -8.27
CA ILE A 432 14.75 2.31 -9.59
C ILE A 432 14.78 0.99 -10.35
N ILE A 433 13.62 0.47 -10.71
CA ILE A 433 13.48 -0.73 -11.52
C ILE A 433 13.08 -0.35 -12.94
N THR A 434 13.72 -0.97 -13.93
CA THR A 434 13.52 -0.66 -15.35
C THR A 434 13.47 -1.94 -16.16
N ILE A 435 12.52 -2.05 -17.09
CA ILE A 435 12.50 -3.09 -18.12
C ILE A 435 12.48 -2.47 -19.50
N GLY A 436 13.00 -3.17 -20.50
CA GLY A 436 12.88 -2.69 -21.87
C GLY A 436 13.43 -3.61 -22.94
N THR A 437 13.16 -3.23 -24.18
CA THR A 437 13.57 -3.96 -25.38
C THR A 437 14.98 -3.64 -25.84
N ASN A 438 15.59 -2.59 -25.30
CA ASN A 438 17.01 -2.27 -25.53
C ASN A 438 17.52 -1.28 -24.49
N SER A 439 18.84 -1.29 -24.32
CA SER A 439 19.54 -0.51 -23.31
C SER A 439 19.42 1.00 -23.48
N LYS A 440 19.22 1.49 -24.72
CA LYS A 440 19.05 2.94 -25.00
C LYS A 440 17.73 3.45 -24.45
N LEU A 441 16.64 2.72 -24.68
CA LEU A 441 15.32 3.07 -24.15
C LEU A 441 15.27 2.89 -22.63
N MET A 442 15.92 1.84 -22.09
CA MET A 442 16.06 1.65 -20.64
C MET A 442 16.75 2.85 -19.99
N ALA A 443 17.91 3.29 -20.51
CA ALA A 443 18.60 4.47 -20.00
C ALA A 443 17.73 5.74 -20.05
N LYS A 444 16.98 5.95 -21.15
CA LYS A 444 16.05 7.09 -21.27
C LYS A 444 14.92 7.03 -20.23
N ALA A 445 14.32 5.86 -20.02
CA ALA A 445 13.27 5.66 -19.01
C ALA A 445 13.79 5.86 -17.58
N THR A 446 14.93 5.25 -17.23
CA THR A 446 15.58 5.42 -15.92
C THR A 446 15.93 6.88 -15.67
N ASN A 447 16.53 7.59 -16.65
CA ASN A 447 16.90 9.00 -16.49
C ASN A 447 15.68 9.90 -16.36
N THR A 448 14.56 9.58 -17.03
CA THR A 448 13.29 10.31 -16.84
C THR A 448 12.83 10.22 -15.39
N VAL A 449 12.94 9.05 -14.76
CA VAL A 449 12.64 8.87 -13.32
C VAL A 449 13.63 9.64 -12.44
N ILE A 450 14.93 9.61 -12.74
CA ILE A 450 15.95 10.37 -11.99
C ILE A 450 15.69 11.88 -12.07
N ASP A 451 15.46 12.41 -13.27
CA ASP A 451 15.23 13.84 -13.52
C ASP A 451 13.91 14.33 -12.87
N ASN A 452 12.91 13.45 -12.77
CA ASN A 452 11.67 13.72 -12.03
C ASN A 452 11.85 13.71 -10.52
N ASN A 453 13.02 13.29 -10.02
CA ASN A 453 13.25 12.96 -8.62
C ASN A 453 12.35 11.83 -8.12
N GLY A 454 12.13 10.85 -9.00
CA GLY A 454 11.30 9.69 -8.79
C GLY A 454 9.97 9.75 -9.52
N GLY A 455 9.33 8.59 -9.57
CA GLY A 455 8.07 8.35 -10.25
C GLY A 455 8.14 7.24 -11.28
N LEU A 456 7.26 7.35 -12.26
CA LEU A 456 7.03 6.36 -13.29
C LEU A 456 7.34 6.95 -14.66
N ALA A 457 7.88 6.15 -15.57
CA ALA A 457 8.11 6.55 -16.95
C ALA A 457 7.85 5.38 -17.90
N ALA A 458 7.21 5.68 -19.04
CA ALA A 458 7.05 4.79 -20.18
C ALA A 458 7.56 5.50 -21.43
N VAL A 459 8.47 4.85 -22.15
CA VAL A 459 9.29 5.49 -23.19
C VAL A 459 9.45 4.59 -24.40
N ASP A 460 9.20 5.12 -25.59
CA ASP A 460 9.64 4.55 -26.86
C ASP A 460 10.48 5.57 -27.66
N ASN A 461 10.66 5.31 -28.96
CA ASN A 461 11.39 6.21 -29.85
C ASN A 461 10.61 7.49 -30.21
N ASN A 462 9.29 7.52 -30.00
CA ASN A 462 8.38 8.58 -30.39
C ASN A 462 8.01 9.48 -29.21
N GLU A 463 7.69 8.90 -28.06
CA GLU A 463 7.09 9.61 -26.94
C GLU A 463 7.68 9.19 -25.58
N THR A 464 7.41 10.01 -24.57
CA THR A 464 7.74 9.75 -23.17
C THR A 464 6.58 10.23 -22.32
N ILE A 465 5.91 9.28 -21.67
CA ILE A 465 4.89 9.57 -20.66
C ILE A 465 5.54 9.36 -19.30
N SER A 466 5.30 10.28 -18.37
CA SER A 466 5.80 10.14 -17.01
C SER A 466 4.82 10.70 -15.98
N LEU A 467 4.91 10.15 -14.77
CA LEU A 467 4.28 10.64 -13.55
C LEU A 467 5.40 10.94 -12.56
N LYS A 468 5.56 12.20 -12.20
CA LYS A 468 6.56 12.65 -11.23
C LYS A 468 6.08 12.36 -9.80
N LEU A 469 6.92 11.73 -9.00
CA LEU A 469 6.68 11.44 -7.58
C LEU A 469 7.77 12.07 -6.72
N GLU A 470 7.74 13.40 -6.58
CA GLU A 470 8.85 14.18 -6.02
C GLU A 470 9.10 14.01 -4.52
N VAL A 471 8.22 13.33 -3.80
CA VAL A 471 8.34 13.05 -2.37
C VAL A 471 8.83 11.61 -2.22
N ALA A 472 10.11 11.48 -1.84
CA ALA A 472 10.80 10.20 -1.62
C ALA A 472 10.84 9.26 -2.85
N GLY A 473 10.47 9.75 -4.04
CA GLY A 473 10.26 8.91 -5.21
C GLY A 473 9.04 8.01 -5.13
N LEU A 474 8.10 8.27 -4.20
CA LEU A 474 6.93 7.44 -3.92
C LEU A 474 5.61 8.21 -4.05
N MET A 475 5.59 9.49 -3.66
CA MET A 475 4.38 10.29 -3.60
C MET A 475 4.53 11.62 -4.33
N THR A 476 3.42 12.23 -4.69
CA THR A 476 3.37 13.60 -5.24
C THR A 476 2.37 14.49 -4.51
N LYS A 477 2.59 15.80 -4.62
CA LYS A 477 1.69 16.85 -4.14
C LYS A 477 0.61 17.21 -5.16
N ASP A 478 0.56 16.55 -6.31
CA ASP A 478 -0.51 16.67 -7.29
C ASP A 478 -1.86 16.15 -6.74
N LYS A 479 -2.97 16.55 -7.38
CA LYS A 479 -4.31 16.10 -7.00
C LYS A 479 -4.55 14.65 -7.44
N ALA A 480 -5.34 13.90 -6.67
CA ALA A 480 -5.68 12.51 -6.93
C ALA A 480 -6.19 12.26 -8.36
N GLU A 481 -7.04 13.15 -8.88
CA GLU A 481 -7.58 13.02 -10.24
C GLU A 481 -6.49 13.09 -11.31
N LYS A 482 -5.48 13.95 -11.13
CA LYS A 482 -4.34 14.07 -12.05
C LYS A 482 -3.40 12.86 -11.96
N VAL A 483 -3.16 12.35 -10.76
CA VAL A 483 -2.35 11.15 -10.52
C VAL A 483 -3.03 9.94 -11.16
N ALA A 484 -4.33 9.75 -10.92
CA ALA A 484 -5.14 8.70 -11.53
C ALA A 484 -5.13 8.75 -13.06
N GLU A 485 -5.30 9.94 -13.65
CA GLU A 485 -5.23 10.13 -15.10
C GLU A 485 -3.85 9.75 -15.66
N LYS A 486 -2.77 10.24 -15.04
CA LYS A 486 -1.39 9.99 -15.50
C LYS A 486 -0.98 8.53 -15.35
N SER A 487 -1.34 7.90 -14.24
CA SER A 487 -1.09 6.47 -14.01
C SER A 487 -1.88 5.60 -15.00
N SER A 488 -3.15 5.96 -15.29
CA SER A 488 -3.93 5.30 -16.34
C SER A 488 -3.28 5.45 -17.72
N GLN A 489 -2.83 6.66 -18.06
CA GLN A 489 -2.11 6.93 -19.33
C GLN A 489 -0.84 6.09 -19.46
N LEU A 490 -0.07 5.94 -18.38
CA LEU A 490 1.14 5.11 -18.35
C LEU A 490 0.83 3.63 -18.62
N ASN A 491 -0.20 3.08 -17.96
CA ASN A 491 -0.61 1.68 -18.16
C ASN A 491 -1.12 1.44 -19.59
N GLU A 492 -1.99 2.32 -20.10
CA GLU A 492 -2.50 2.20 -21.48
C GLU A 492 -1.40 2.35 -22.52
N TYR A 493 -0.46 3.29 -22.33
CA TYR A 493 0.66 3.46 -23.24
C TYR A 493 1.60 2.25 -23.22
N THR A 494 1.77 1.59 -22.07
CA THR A 494 2.54 0.34 -21.99
C THR A 494 1.88 -0.80 -22.76
N LYS A 495 0.54 -0.84 -22.84
CA LYS A 495 -0.19 -1.77 -23.72
C LYS A 495 0.02 -1.44 -25.20
N ILE A 496 0.06 -0.16 -25.57
CA ILE A 496 0.40 0.28 -26.94
C ILE A 496 1.82 -0.18 -27.32
N MET A 497 2.77 -0.16 -26.37
CA MET A 497 4.12 -0.68 -26.56
C MET A 497 4.20 -2.22 -26.65
N GLY A 498 3.06 -2.93 -26.54
CA GLY A 498 2.92 -4.37 -26.75
C GLY A 498 2.51 -5.17 -25.51
N SER A 499 2.56 -4.57 -24.32
CA SER A 499 2.29 -5.33 -23.08
C SER A 499 0.87 -5.88 -23.04
N LYS A 500 0.76 -7.11 -22.52
CA LYS A 500 -0.52 -7.80 -22.31
C LYS A 500 -0.93 -7.84 -20.84
N LEU A 501 -0.12 -7.29 -19.96
CA LEU A 501 -0.40 -7.27 -18.52
C LEU A 501 -1.57 -6.33 -18.23
N THR A 502 -2.37 -6.70 -17.24
CA THR A 502 -3.47 -5.85 -16.78
C THR A 502 -2.93 -4.58 -16.14
N ASN A 503 -1.89 -4.71 -15.30
CA ASN A 503 -1.26 -3.61 -14.54
C ASN A 503 0.28 -3.69 -14.61
N PRO A 504 0.92 -3.32 -15.73
CA PRO A 504 2.37 -3.50 -15.92
C PRO A 504 3.24 -2.82 -14.86
N PHE A 505 2.87 -1.63 -14.36
CA PHE A 505 3.66 -0.95 -13.33
C PHE A 505 3.55 -1.61 -11.95
N SER A 506 2.37 -2.13 -11.57
CA SER A 506 2.22 -2.94 -10.34
C SER A 506 2.98 -4.25 -10.46
N THR A 507 2.88 -4.94 -11.59
CA THR A 507 3.68 -6.16 -11.81
C THR A 507 5.17 -5.85 -11.70
N LEU A 508 5.62 -4.71 -12.22
CA LEU A 508 7.01 -4.29 -12.13
C LEU A 508 7.45 -4.02 -10.68
N SER A 509 6.61 -3.39 -9.85
CA SER A 509 6.97 -3.04 -8.48
C SER A 509 7.29 -4.26 -7.61
N PHE A 510 6.65 -5.40 -7.88
CA PHE A 510 6.89 -6.66 -7.15
C PHE A 510 8.06 -7.51 -7.67
N MET A 511 8.71 -7.13 -8.78
CA MET A 511 9.87 -7.89 -9.30
C MET A 511 11.13 -7.70 -8.45
N ALA A 512 11.15 -6.66 -7.62
CA ALA A 512 12.24 -6.35 -6.69
C ALA A 512 11.90 -6.65 -5.23
N LEU A 513 10.91 -7.52 -4.96
CA LEU A 513 10.49 -7.92 -3.61
C LEU A 513 11.03 -9.33 -3.28
N PRO A 514 12.29 -9.48 -2.80
CA PRO A 514 12.97 -10.77 -2.61
C PRO A 514 12.52 -11.54 -1.35
N VAL A 515 11.26 -11.34 -0.93
CA VAL A 515 10.57 -12.12 0.11
C VAL A 515 9.39 -12.91 -0.48
N VAL A 516 9.05 -12.70 -1.75
CA VAL A 516 7.99 -13.44 -2.47
C VAL A 516 8.59 -14.39 -3.52
N PRO A 517 8.29 -15.69 -3.49
CA PRO A 517 8.81 -16.67 -4.46
C PRO A 517 8.47 -16.42 -5.94
N ALA A 518 9.19 -17.02 -6.89
CA ALA A 518 10.41 -17.82 -6.76
C ALA A 518 11.68 -17.05 -7.12
N LEU A 519 11.67 -16.25 -8.20
CA LEU A 519 12.86 -15.57 -8.72
C LEU A 519 12.66 -14.06 -8.85
N LYS A 520 13.47 -13.29 -8.14
CA LYS A 520 13.39 -11.82 -8.07
C LYS A 520 14.73 -11.18 -8.45
N ILE A 521 14.74 -9.87 -8.64
CA ILE A 521 15.97 -9.10 -8.92
C ILE A 521 16.15 -8.00 -7.88
N THR A 522 17.36 -7.84 -7.36
CA THR A 522 17.74 -6.71 -6.51
C THR A 522 18.91 -5.95 -7.15
N ASP A 523 19.31 -4.82 -6.55
CA ASP A 523 20.52 -4.10 -6.99
C ASP A 523 21.81 -4.91 -6.81
N LYS A 524 21.75 -6.00 -6.04
CA LYS A 524 22.88 -6.90 -5.74
C LYS A 524 22.92 -8.15 -6.60
N GLY A 525 21.83 -8.52 -7.27
CA GLY A 525 21.80 -9.73 -8.07
C GLY A 525 20.42 -10.28 -8.42
N LEU A 526 20.41 -11.37 -9.18
CA LEU A 526 19.23 -12.22 -9.39
C LEU A 526 19.11 -13.14 -8.17
N PHE A 527 17.98 -13.13 -7.49
CA PHE A 527 17.79 -13.78 -6.19
C PHE A 527 16.72 -14.87 -6.27
N ASP A 528 17.11 -16.09 -5.91
CA ASP A 528 16.23 -17.25 -5.76
C ASP A 528 15.71 -17.27 -4.33
N VAL A 529 14.42 -16.96 -4.15
CA VAL A 529 13.78 -16.83 -2.84
C VAL A 529 13.59 -18.20 -2.21
N ASP A 530 13.29 -19.23 -3.01
CA ASP A 530 13.10 -20.60 -2.52
C ASP A 530 14.42 -21.19 -2.00
N GLU A 531 15.52 -20.97 -2.72
CA GLU A 531 16.86 -21.40 -2.32
C GLU A 531 17.58 -20.40 -1.40
N ASN A 532 16.99 -19.23 -1.18
CA ASN A 532 17.51 -18.13 -0.36
C ASN A 532 18.95 -17.73 -0.73
N ARG A 533 19.24 -17.59 -2.04
CA ARG A 533 20.59 -17.28 -2.55
C ARG A 533 20.58 -16.52 -3.87
N PHE A 534 21.67 -15.82 -4.16
CA PHE A 534 21.89 -15.23 -5.48
C PHE A 534 22.23 -16.30 -6.52
N ILE A 535 21.72 -16.10 -7.74
CA ILE A 535 22.05 -16.89 -8.92
C ILE A 535 23.13 -16.14 -9.73
N PRO A 536 24.22 -16.84 -10.12
CA PRO A 536 25.30 -16.26 -10.92
C PRO A 536 24.92 -15.95 -12.38
#